data_AF-A0A1V3XPZ3-F1
#
_entry.id   AF-A0A1V3XPZ3-F1
#
_cell.length_a   1.000
_cell.length_b   1.000
_cell.length_c   1.000
_cell.angle_alpha   90.00
_cell.angle_beta   90.00
_cell.angle_gamma   90.00
#
_symmetry.space_group_name_H-M   'P 1'
#
loop_
_entity.id
_entity.type
_entity.pdbx_description
1 polymer ?
#
loop_
_entity_poly.entity_id
_entity_poly.type
_entity_poly.pdbx_seq_one_letter_code
_entity_poly.pdbx_strand_id
1 'polypeptide(L)'
;MHPNTGRAFGSPVDPGTGWPGDPATPQTPVAADAAQVVQLAGAARSIRELDALVSVCRACPRLVGWREHVAAGKRRAFADQPYWGRPVPGWGSERPRLLIVGLAPAAHGPTGPGACSPATGPEISCMRRCTAPAW
;
A
#
# COMPACT_ATOMS: atom_id res chain seq x y z
N MET A 1 11.90 7.10 12.48
CA MET A 1 12.60 7.55 11.25
C MET A 1 12.56 6.43 10.21
N HIS A 2 12.44 6.75 8.92
CA HIS A 2 12.50 5.76 7.85
C HIS A 2 13.92 5.17 7.78
N PRO A 3 14.08 3.83 7.78
CA PRO A 3 15.41 3.20 7.91
C PRO A 3 16.35 3.52 6.75
N ASN A 4 15.85 3.58 5.51
CA ASN A 4 16.70 3.87 4.34
C ASN A 4 16.99 5.35 4.08
N THR A 5 16.13 6.28 4.52
CA THR A 5 16.28 7.71 4.18
C THR A 5 16.57 8.60 5.38
N GLY A 6 16.44 8.09 6.60
CA GLY A 6 16.57 8.88 7.82
C GLY A 6 15.51 9.97 7.99
N ARG A 7 14.48 10.05 7.13
CA ARG A 7 13.42 11.06 7.22
C ARG A 7 12.31 10.63 8.18
N ALA A 8 11.69 11.60 8.86
CA ALA A 8 10.49 11.37 9.64
C ALA A 8 9.26 11.37 8.73
N PHE A 9 8.35 10.42 8.95
CA PHE A 9 7.05 10.34 8.28
C PHE A 9 5.97 9.99 9.31
N GLY A 10 4.71 10.31 8.97
CA GLY A 10 3.55 9.83 9.70
C GLY A 10 3.41 8.31 9.67
N SER A 11 2.51 7.78 10.50
CA SER A 11 2.18 6.35 10.51
C SER A 11 0.67 6.20 10.76
N PRO A 12 -0.13 5.83 9.74
CA PRO A 12 0.26 5.52 8.36
C PRO A 12 0.84 6.74 7.61
N VAL A 13 1.52 6.49 6.50
CA VAL A 13 2.14 7.54 5.67
C VAL A 13 1.09 8.15 4.74
N ASP A 14 0.96 9.47 4.73
CA ASP A 14 0.06 10.16 3.81
C ASP A 14 0.59 10.14 2.36
N PRO A 15 -0.29 10.05 1.34
CA PRO A 15 0.09 10.12 -0.07
C PRO A 15 0.86 11.39 -0.43
N GLY A 16 1.90 11.24 -1.25
CA GLY A 16 2.64 12.39 -1.79
C GLY A 16 3.55 13.11 -0.78
N THR A 17 3.77 12.55 0.41
CA THR A 17 4.69 13.09 1.43
C THR A 17 6.18 12.92 1.07
N GLY A 18 6.47 12.36 -0.11
CA GLY A 18 7.83 12.09 -0.59
C GLY A 18 8.41 10.81 0.01
N TRP A 19 7.57 9.83 0.32
CA TRP A 19 7.99 8.47 0.65
C TRP A 19 8.68 7.84 -0.57
N PRO A 20 9.86 7.20 -0.40
CA PRO A 20 10.58 6.59 -1.52
C PRO A 20 9.74 5.57 -2.28
N GLY A 21 9.55 5.79 -3.58
CA GLY A 21 8.76 4.90 -4.42
C GLY A 21 7.25 5.01 -4.23
N ASP A 22 6.72 6.05 -3.56
CA ASP A 22 5.29 6.35 -3.57
C ASP A 22 4.84 6.74 -4.98
N PRO A 23 3.95 5.96 -5.64
CA PRO A 23 3.46 6.31 -6.96
C PRO A 23 2.40 7.41 -6.93
N ALA A 24 1.80 7.70 -5.76
CA ALA A 24 0.73 8.67 -5.66
C ALA A 24 1.24 10.10 -5.41
N THR A 25 0.39 11.03 -5.81
CA THR A 25 0.50 12.45 -5.55
C THR A 25 -0.71 12.90 -4.72
N PRO A 26 -0.69 14.10 -4.12
CA PRO A 26 -1.87 14.66 -3.47
C PRO A 26 -3.11 14.78 -4.38
N GLN A 27 -2.91 14.76 -5.70
CA GLN A 27 -3.96 14.86 -6.72
C GLN A 27 -4.48 13.49 -7.18
N THR A 28 -3.87 12.38 -6.75
CA THR A 28 -4.31 11.04 -7.16
C THR A 28 -5.72 10.76 -6.59
N PRO A 29 -6.71 10.42 -7.44
CA PRO A 29 -8.08 10.22 -6.97
C PRO A 29 -8.20 8.96 -6.12
N VAL A 30 -9.05 9.04 -5.09
CA VAL A 30 -9.26 7.97 -4.11
C VAL A 30 -10.58 7.27 -4.39
N ALA A 31 -10.53 5.97 -4.69
CA ALA A 31 -11.74 5.15 -4.76
C ALA A 31 -12.32 4.91 -3.35
N ALA A 32 -13.59 5.28 -3.15
CA ALA A 32 -14.34 5.11 -1.90
C ALA A 32 -15.21 3.85 -1.90
N ASP A 33 -15.48 3.24 -3.06
CA ASP A 33 -16.28 2.03 -3.20
C ASP A 33 -15.84 1.17 -4.40
N ALA A 34 -16.46 -0.01 -4.54
CA ALA A 34 -16.14 -0.98 -5.59
C ALA A 34 -16.44 -0.47 -7.01
N ALA A 35 -17.47 0.36 -7.19
CA ALA A 35 -17.81 0.90 -8.50
C ALA A 35 -16.74 1.91 -8.96
N GLN A 36 -16.29 2.78 -8.05
CA GLN A 36 -15.20 3.71 -8.30
C GLN A 36 -13.87 3.00 -8.58
N VAL A 37 -13.60 1.85 -7.95
CA VAL A 37 -12.42 1.03 -8.28
C VAL A 37 -12.45 0.61 -9.75
N VAL A 38 -13.57 0.08 -10.23
CA VAL A 38 -13.71 -0.36 -11.64
C VAL A 38 -13.57 0.82 -12.59
N GLN A 39 -14.20 1.95 -12.29
CA GLN A 39 -14.14 3.17 -13.11
C GLN A 39 -12.70 3.70 -13.23
N LEU A 40 -12.03 3.91 -12.10
CA LEU A 40 -10.68 4.48 -12.07
C LEU A 40 -9.65 3.52 -12.68
N ALA A 41 -9.76 2.21 -12.41
CA ALA A 41 -8.88 1.21 -13.01
C ALA A 41 -9.05 1.13 -14.53
N GLY A 42 -10.28 1.24 -15.05
CA GLY A 42 -10.57 1.25 -16.49
C GLY A 42 -10.10 2.53 -17.20
N ALA A 43 -9.96 3.65 -16.47
CA ALA A 43 -9.48 4.92 -17.01
C ALA A 43 -7.94 5.05 -17.01
N ALA A 44 -7.23 4.19 -16.27
CA ALA A 44 -5.77 4.25 -16.18
C ALA A 44 -5.10 3.92 -17.52
N ARG A 45 -4.12 4.73 -17.93
CA ARG A 45 -3.41 4.61 -19.22
C ARG A 45 -2.02 4.00 -19.10
N SER A 46 -1.56 3.75 -17.88
CA SER A 46 -0.27 3.13 -17.62
C SER A 46 -0.28 2.34 -16.31
N ILE A 47 0.67 1.41 -16.16
CA ILE A 47 0.81 0.65 -14.91
C ILE A 47 1.14 1.56 -13.72
N ARG A 48 1.94 2.61 -13.94
CA ARG A 48 2.26 3.61 -12.91
C ARG A 48 1.03 4.38 -12.43
N GLU A 49 0.14 4.75 -13.35
CA GLU A 49 -1.12 5.40 -13.00
C GLU A 49 -2.03 4.45 -12.21
N LEU A 50 -2.11 3.18 -12.63
CA LEU A 50 -2.84 2.16 -11.88
C LEU A 50 -2.25 1.94 -10.48
N ASP A 51 -0.92 1.88 -10.35
CA ASP A 51 -0.22 1.75 -9.07
C ASP A 51 -0.50 2.93 -8.14
N ALA A 52 -0.55 4.16 -8.67
CA ALA A 52 -0.93 5.34 -7.92
C ALA A 52 -2.36 5.21 -7.36
N LEU A 53 -3.32 4.85 -8.21
CA LEU A 53 -4.72 4.64 -7.82
C LEU A 53 -4.89 3.54 -6.77
N VAL A 54 -4.20 2.41 -6.96
CA VAL A 54 -4.19 1.29 -6.01
C VAL A 54 -3.64 1.75 -4.66
N SER A 55 -2.52 2.48 -4.65
CA SER A 55 -1.82 2.90 -3.44
C SER A 55 -2.62 3.85 -2.52
N VAL A 56 -3.70 4.46 -3.02
CA VAL A 56 -4.55 5.37 -2.23
C VAL A 56 -5.95 4.84 -2.01
N CYS A 57 -6.29 3.68 -2.57
CA CYS A 57 -7.64 3.11 -2.51
C CYS A 57 -8.15 2.92 -1.06
N ARG A 58 -9.40 3.34 -0.84
CA ARG A 58 -10.12 3.23 0.44
C ARG A 58 -11.47 2.50 0.30
N ALA A 59 -11.71 1.81 -0.82
CA ALA A 59 -12.98 1.16 -1.14
C ALA A 59 -13.43 0.05 -0.19
N CYS A 60 -12.53 -0.45 0.68
CA CYS A 60 -12.81 -1.59 1.55
C CYS A 60 -12.64 -1.17 3.02
N PRO A 61 -13.69 -0.62 3.67
CA PRO A 61 -13.59 0.02 4.99
C PRO A 61 -12.98 -0.87 6.07
N ARG A 62 -13.35 -2.16 6.10
CA ARG A 62 -12.81 -3.15 7.05
C ARG A 62 -11.28 -3.23 6.99
N LEU A 63 -10.73 -3.13 5.79
CA LEU A 63 -9.32 -3.37 5.52
C LEU A 63 -8.50 -2.09 5.65
N VAL A 64 -9.12 -0.95 5.35
CA VAL A 64 -8.61 0.38 5.71
C VAL A 64 -8.50 0.49 7.23
N GLY A 65 -9.56 0.20 7.99
CA GLY A 65 -9.53 0.26 9.44
C GLY A 65 -8.47 -0.67 10.04
N TRP A 66 -8.35 -1.89 9.52
CA TRP A 66 -7.33 -2.83 9.98
C TRP A 66 -5.90 -2.35 9.69
N ARG A 67 -5.59 -1.91 8.45
CA ARG A 67 -4.21 -1.48 8.12
C ARG A 67 -3.80 -0.23 8.90
N GLU A 68 -4.73 0.69 9.14
CA GLU A 68 -4.50 1.90 9.92
C GLU A 68 -4.31 1.57 11.40
N HIS A 69 -5.11 0.65 11.94
CA HIS A 69 -4.94 0.15 13.30
C HIS A 69 -3.56 -0.49 13.51
N VAL A 70 -3.12 -1.35 12.58
CA VAL A 70 -1.79 -1.97 12.66
C VAL A 70 -0.68 -0.92 12.50
N ALA A 71 -0.88 0.10 11.66
CA ALA A 71 0.10 1.18 11.45
C ALA A 71 0.23 2.11 12.66
N ALA A 72 -0.86 2.28 13.42
CA ALA A 72 -0.87 3.01 14.67
C ALA A 72 -0.27 2.18 15.82
N GLY A 73 -0.67 0.90 15.93
CA GLY A 73 -0.25 0.01 17.01
C GLY A 73 1.24 -0.37 16.93
N LYS A 74 1.75 -0.61 15.71
CA LYS A 74 3.11 -1.04 15.36
C LYS A 74 3.63 -2.26 16.14
N ARG A 75 4.43 -3.11 15.50
CA ARG A 75 5.12 -4.17 16.25
C ARG A 75 6.21 -3.53 17.10
N ARG A 76 6.40 -3.99 18.34
CA ARG A 76 7.44 -3.48 19.25
C ARG A 76 8.84 -3.41 18.62
N ALA A 77 9.19 -4.38 17.76
CA ALA A 77 10.46 -4.41 17.03
C ALA A 77 10.64 -3.26 16.01
N PHE A 78 9.56 -2.57 15.64
CA PHE A 78 9.53 -1.51 14.64
C PHE A 78 8.77 -0.26 15.10
N ALA A 79 8.54 -0.10 16.41
CA ALA A 79 7.74 0.99 16.97
C ALA A 79 8.24 2.37 16.53
N ASP A 80 9.56 2.50 16.42
CA ASP A 80 10.27 3.76 16.14
C ASP A 80 10.33 4.08 14.63
N GLN A 81 9.85 3.17 13.79
CA GLN A 81 9.87 3.30 12.34
C GLN A 81 8.48 3.71 11.83
N PRO A 82 8.40 4.59 10.82
CA PRO A 82 7.14 4.90 10.16
C PRO A 82 6.70 3.70 9.34
N TYR A 83 5.41 3.39 9.36
CA TYR A 83 4.83 2.31 8.58
C TYR A 83 4.12 2.86 7.35
N TRP A 84 4.26 2.18 6.22
CA TRP A 84 3.55 2.52 4.98
C TRP A 84 2.04 2.63 5.22
N GLY A 85 1.41 1.58 5.76
CA GLY A 85 0.00 1.60 6.18
C GLY A 85 -1.01 1.84 5.05
N ARG A 86 -0.59 1.73 3.79
CA ARG A 86 -1.39 1.91 2.57
C ARG A 86 -1.37 0.62 1.72
N PRO A 87 -2.25 0.47 0.72
CA PRO A 87 -2.16 -0.64 -0.23
C PRO A 87 -0.78 -0.68 -0.87
N VAL A 88 -0.27 -1.89 -1.08
CA VAL A 88 1.01 -2.10 -1.75
C VAL A 88 0.73 -2.23 -3.25
N PRO A 89 1.30 -1.35 -4.09
CA PRO A 89 1.20 -1.47 -5.54
C PRO A 89 1.86 -2.74 -6.09
N GLY A 90 1.65 -3.01 -7.37
CA GLY A 90 2.42 -4.05 -8.05
C GLY A 90 3.90 -3.69 -8.11
N TRP A 91 4.76 -4.68 -8.32
CA TRP A 91 6.18 -4.45 -8.57
C TRP A 91 6.65 -5.35 -9.72
N GLY A 92 7.67 -4.89 -10.45
CA GLY A 92 8.28 -5.64 -11.54
C GLY A 92 8.24 -4.89 -12.87
N SER A 93 8.28 -5.64 -13.97
CA SER A 93 8.30 -5.10 -15.33
C SER A 93 6.94 -4.51 -15.71
N GLU A 94 6.95 -3.34 -16.38
CA GLU A 94 5.74 -2.75 -16.99
C GLU A 94 5.23 -3.57 -18.18
N ARG A 95 6.09 -4.40 -18.77
CA ARG A 95 5.75 -5.33 -19.87
C ARG A 95 6.15 -6.75 -19.47
N PRO A 96 5.44 -7.36 -18.51
CA PRO A 96 5.80 -8.69 -18.02
C PRO A 96 5.42 -9.76 -19.04
N ARG A 97 6.22 -10.84 -19.11
CA ARG A 97 5.85 -12.08 -19.83
C ARG A 97 5.10 -13.07 -18.94
N LEU A 98 5.16 -12.86 -17.63
CA LEU A 98 4.54 -13.70 -16.60
C LEU A 98 4.04 -12.80 -15.47
N LEU A 99 2.81 -13.03 -15.02
CA LEU A 99 2.22 -12.36 -13.87
C LEU A 99 2.02 -13.37 -12.74
N ILE A 100 2.52 -13.04 -11.54
CA ILE A 100 2.30 -13.82 -10.33
C ILE A 100 1.33 -13.05 -9.45
N VAL A 101 0.22 -13.68 -9.10
CA VAL A 101 -0.80 -13.09 -8.22
C VAL A 101 -0.79 -13.83 -6.89
N GLY A 102 -0.40 -13.12 -5.83
CA GLY A 102 -0.48 -13.61 -4.46
C GLY A 102 -1.89 -13.42 -3.86
N LEU A 103 -2.16 -14.10 -2.74
CA LEU A 103 -3.46 -14.01 -2.06
C LEU A 103 -3.66 -12.64 -1.39
N ALA A 104 -2.71 -12.27 -0.53
CA ALA A 104 -2.72 -11.06 0.25
C ALA A 104 -1.31 -10.86 0.81
N PRO A 105 -0.86 -9.61 0.98
CA PRO A 105 0.43 -9.39 1.61
C PRO A 105 0.40 -9.70 3.13
N ALA A 106 1.56 -9.63 3.81
CA ALA A 106 1.66 -9.89 5.25
C ALA A 106 1.57 -8.61 6.12
N ALA A 107 0.99 -8.73 7.33
CA ALA A 107 0.82 -7.62 8.28
C ALA A 107 2.12 -6.91 8.66
N HIS A 108 3.23 -7.64 8.57
CA HIS A 108 4.58 -7.13 8.62
C HIS A 108 5.32 -7.67 7.39
N GLY A 109 5.93 -6.77 6.61
CA GLY A 109 6.67 -7.15 5.40
C GLY A 109 7.74 -8.21 5.67
N PRO A 110 8.07 -9.03 4.67
CA PRO A 110 9.12 -10.02 4.79
C PRO A 110 10.49 -9.35 5.02
N THR A 111 11.24 -9.82 6.01
CA THR A 111 12.65 -9.44 6.22
C THR A 111 13.55 -10.18 5.23
N GLY A 112 14.07 -9.50 4.21
CA GLY A 112 15.08 -10.04 3.28
C GLY A 112 15.14 -9.32 1.92
N PRO A 113 16.21 -9.55 1.13
CA PRO A 113 16.30 -9.07 -0.25
C PRO A 113 15.25 -9.79 -1.12
N GLY A 114 14.17 -9.07 -1.47
CA GLY A 114 12.98 -9.61 -2.11
C GLY A 114 11.64 -9.02 -1.64
N ALA A 115 11.65 -8.06 -0.70
CA ALA A 115 10.46 -7.35 -0.25
C ALA A 115 9.77 -6.60 -1.42
N CYS A 116 8.47 -6.84 -1.63
CA CYS A 116 7.65 -6.19 -2.67
C CYS A 116 7.39 -4.72 -2.29
N SER A 117 8.34 -3.87 -2.68
CA SER A 117 8.62 -2.60 -2.03
C SER A 117 7.69 -1.43 -2.41
N PRO A 118 7.41 -0.52 -1.46
CA PRO A 118 7.58 0.92 -1.61
C PRO A 118 8.85 1.34 -0.82
N ALA A 119 9.98 0.87 -1.33
CA ALA A 119 11.38 1.03 -0.91
C ALA A 119 11.72 1.10 0.60
N THR A 120 11.18 0.09 1.32
CA THR A 120 11.76 -0.59 2.50
C THR A 120 11.87 0.18 3.81
N GLY A 121 10.70 0.54 4.36
CA GLY A 121 10.42 0.56 5.81
C GLY A 121 9.59 -0.67 6.24
N PRO A 122 9.12 -0.79 7.50
CA PRO A 122 8.25 -1.89 7.90
C PRO A 122 6.90 -1.78 7.16
N GLU A 123 6.62 -2.77 6.32
CA GLU A 123 5.41 -2.79 5.50
C GLU A 123 4.24 -3.37 6.30
N ILE A 124 3.08 -2.74 6.20
CA ILE A 124 1.79 -3.36 6.50
C ILE A 124 1.11 -3.58 5.19
N SER A 125 0.73 -4.82 4.92
CA SER A 125 -0.23 -5.07 3.86
C SER A 125 -0.91 -6.39 4.15
N CYS A 126 -2.24 -6.46 4.24
CA CYS A 126 -3.00 -7.71 4.16
C CYS A 126 -4.46 -7.38 3.93
N MET A 127 -5.11 -8.12 3.05
CA MET A 127 -6.55 -8.14 2.87
C MET A 127 -7.04 -9.56 2.62
N ARG A 128 -7.84 -10.11 3.54
CA ARG A 128 -8.93 -11.02 3.10
C ARG A 128 -9.96 -10.18 2.35
N ARG A 129 -10.42 -10.65 1.20
CA ARG A 129 -11.55 -10.18 0.36
C ARG A 129 -12.29 -8.92 0.84
N CYS A 130 -12.43 -7.92 -0.04
CA CYS A 130 -13.25 -6.71 0.18
C CYS A 130 -14.73 -7.02 0.50
N THR A 131 -15.23 -8.21 0.14
CA THR A 131 -16.61 -8.64 0.33
C THR A 131 -16.83 -9.58 1.52
N ALA A 132 -15.79 -9.90 2.31
CA ALA A 132 -15.96 -10.76 3.47
C ALA A 132 -16.55 -9.96 4.66
N PRO A 133 -17.60 -10.47 5.33
CA PRO A 133 -18.19 -9.80 6.50
C PRO A 133 -17.15 -9.61 7.61
N ALA A 134 -17.36 -8.56 8.41
CA ALA A 134 -16.55 -8.28 9.59
C ALA A 134 -16.65 -9.47 10.56
N TRP A 135 -15.50 -9.97 11.00
CA TRP A 135 -15.38 -10.86 12.15
C TRP A 135 -15.14 -10.00 13.37
#